data_AF-A0A9Y1ZRV4-F1
#
_entry.id   AF-A0A9Y1ZRV4-F1
#
_cell.length_a   1.000
_cell.length_b   1.000
_cell.length_c   1.000
_cell.angle_alpha   90.00
_cell.angle_beta   90.00
_cell.angle_gamma   90.00
#
_symmetry.space_group_name_H-M   'P 1'
#
loop_
_entity.id
_entity.type
_entity.pdbx_description
1 polymer ?
#
loop_
_entity_poly.entity_id
_entity_poly.type
_entity_poly.pdbx_seq_one_letter_code
_entity_poly.pdbx_strand_id
1 'polypeptide(L)'
;MIRLDNVSKQAGHQILFIEASAALNKGEKIGLVGPNGAGKTTLFRMIAGEELPDEGQVSTDRGITIGYFSQDVGEMSGRSAVAEVMNGAGPVSEVAAELRELEAAMADPDKADQMDEIIARYGEVQHAFEELDGYALDGRAREALSGLGFSQEMMDGDVGKLSGGWKMRVALARILLMRPDVMLLDEPSNHLDLESLIWLEKFLHDFEGTLLMTSHDREFINRVISKVIEIDSGSLTTYTGDYEFYEQQRAQNEKQQQAQFERQQAMLAKEIKFIERFKARASHAAQVQSRVKKLDKIERVEPPRRRQSIAFDFPPAPRSGEDVVALKNVHKGYGSKRIYDGLDFMIRRRERWCVMGVNGAGKSTLLKLIAGASEPDEGTVSVGGSVKMGYFAQHAMDLLDGERTVFQSLEDQFPTAGQGSLRALAGCFGFSGDDVEKRCRVLSGGEKARLVMAKMLFDPPNFLVLDEPTNHLDLATKEMLINALSDFEGTMLFVSHDRHFLATLSNRVLELTPEGIHQFGGGYTEYVARTGQEAPGLRS
;
A
#
# COMPACT_ATOMS: atom_id res chain seq x y z
N MET A 1 -6.91 -26.39 3.57
CA MET A 1 -8.02 -25.45 3.81
C MET A 1 -7.74 -24.76 5.13
N ILE A 2 -8.07 -23.47 5.24
CA ILE A 2 -8.10 -22.75 6.51
C ILE A 2 -9.54 -22.27 6.73
N ARG A 3 -10.07 -22.50 7.93
CA ARG A 3 -11.44 -22.14 8.27
C ARG A 3 -11.50 -21.41 9.60
N LEU A 4 -12.14 -20.25 9.58
CA LEU A 4 -12.49 -19.45 10.74
C LEU A 4 -13.96 -19.69 11.05
N ASP A 5 -14.26 -20.19 12.25
CA ASP A 5 -15.61 -20.53 12.69
C ASP A 5 -15.99 -19.68 13.91
N ASN A 6 -16.95 -18.78 13.70
CA ASN A 6 -17.54 -17.90 14.72
C ASN A 6 -16.47 -17.21 15.59
N VAL A 7 -15.43 -16.69 14.95
CA VAL A 7 -14.29 -16.06 15.62
C VAL A 7 -14.70 -14.72 16.19
N SER A 8 -14.49 -14.56 17.51
CA SER A 8 -14.60 -13.26 18.20
C SER A 8 -13.24 -12.86 18.73
N LYS A 9 -12.90 -11.57 18.60
CA LYS A 9 -11.63 -11.02 19.09
C LYS A 9 -11.78 -9.58 19.54
N GLN A 10 -11.17 -9.26 20.67
CA GLN A 10 -11.07 -7.91 21.21
C GLN A 10 -9.60 -7.51 21.39
N ALA A 11 -9.25 -6.30 20.96
CA ALA A 11 -7.95 -5.68 21.19
C ALA A 11 -8.13 -4.45 22.10
N GLY A 12 -7.75 -4.60 23.38
CA GLY A 12 -7.97 -3.55 24.38
C GLY A 12 -9.47 -3.26 24.57
N HIS A 13 -9.92 -2.06 24.20
CA HIS A 13 -11.33 -1.65 24.28
C HIS A 13 -12.08 -1.79 22.95
N GLN A 14 -11.39 -2.16 21.87
CA GLN A 14 -11.98 -2.26 20.53
C GLN A 14 -12.30 -3.72 20.20
N ILE A 15 -13.57 -3.98 19.86
CA ILE A 15 -14.00 -5.27 19.33
C ILE A 15 -13.60 -5.32 17.85
N LEU A 16 -12.78 -6.30 17.48
CA LEU A 16 -12.28 -6.48 16.11
C LEU A 16 -13.15 -7.43 15.31
N PHE A 17 -13.61 -8.54 15.92
CA PHE A 17 -14.45 -9.56 15.28
C PHE A 17 -15.58 -9.99 16.22
N ILE A 18 -16.77 -10.23 15.65
CA ILE A 18 -17.99 -10.68 16.34
C ILE A 18 -18.54 -11.87 15.56
N GLU A 19 -18.40 -13.08 16.10
CA GLU A 19 -18.88 -14.33 15.49
C GLU A 19 -18.51 -14.46 13.99
N ALA A 20 -17.32 -13.97 13.63
CA ALA A 20 -16.92 -13.87 12.24
C ALA A 20 -16.51 -15.22 11.67
N SER A 21 -17.02 -15.55 10.47
CA SER A 21 -16.71 -16.81 9.80
C SER A 21 -16.21 -16.57 8.38
N ALA A 22 -15.16 -17.30 8.00
CA ALA A 22 -14.57 -17.23 6.66
C ALA A 22 -13.83 -18.53 6.34
N ALA A 23 -13.65 -18.82 5.06
CA ALA A 23 -12.91 -19.99 4.60
C ALA A 23 -11.97 -19.63 3.46
N LEU A 24 -10.75 -20.15 3.54
CA LEU A 24 -9.71 -20.08 2.52
C LEU A 24 -9.51 -21.48 1.95
N ASN A 25 -9.89 -21.65 0.68
CA ASN A 25 -9.75 -22.91 -0.03
C ASN A 25 -8.43 -22.99 -0.78
N LYS A 26 -7.98 -24.23 -1.08
CA LYS A 26 -6.72 -24.46 -1.78
C LYS A 26 -6.72 -23.77 -3.15
N GLY A 27 -5.66 -23.01 -3.44
CA GLY A 27 -5.46 -22.32 -4.71
C GLY A 27 -6.26 -21.02 -4.87
N GLU A 28 -7.01 -20.60 -3.85
CA GLU A 28 -7.69 -19.30 -3.88
C GLU A 28 -6.68 -18.16 -3.69
N LYS A 29 -6.91 -17.06 -4.41
CA LYS A 29 -6.16 -15.80 -4.23
C LYS A 29 -7.10 -14.74 -3.69
N ILE A 30 -6.85 -14.33 -2.46
CA ILE A 30 -7.81 -13.64 -1.62
C ILE A 30 -7.23 -12.30 -1.21
N GLY A 31 -7.96 -11.22 -1.53
CA GLY A 31 -7.68 -9.89 -1.00
C GLY A 31 -8.43 -9.67 0.31
N LEU A 32 -7.73 -9.24 1.35
CA LEU A 32 -8.34 -8.81 2.61
C LEU A 32 -8.47 -7.28 2.62
N VAL A 33 -9.71 -6.80 2.63
CA VAL A 33 -10.03 -5.37 2.54
C VAL A 33 -10.74 -4.93 3.82
N GLY A 34 -10.44 -3.73 4.31
CA GLY A 34 -11.10 -3.18 5.49
C GLY A 34 -10.45 -1.87 5.93
N PRO A 35 -11.13 -1.05 6.74
CA PRO A 35 -10.56 0.20 7.24
C PRO A 35 -9.30 -0.03 8.10
N ASN A 36 -8.55 1.04 8.35
CA ASN A 36 -7.43 1.00 9.27
C ASN A 36 -7.94 0.69 10.68
N GLY A 37 -7.22 -0.18 11.40
CA GLY A 37 -7.65 -0.67 12.72
C GLY A 37 -8.82 -1.66 12.69
N ALA A 38 -9.24 -2.18 11.53
CA ALA A 38 -10.28 -3.20 11.44
C ALA A 38 -9.85 -4.59 11.96
N GLY A 39 -8.56 -4.80 12.26
CA GLY A 39 -8.05 -6.10 12.68
C GLY A 39 -7.45 -6.96 11.57
N LYS A 40 -7.10 -6.38 10.40
CA LYS A 40 -6.44 -7.09 9.28
C LYS A 40 -5.22 -7.87 9.76
N THR A 41 -4.20 -7.20 10.29
CA THR A 41 -2.98 -7.84 10.83
C THR A 41 -3.29 -8.85 11.94
N THR A 42 -4.28 -8.58 12.80
CA THR A 42 -4.74 -9.55 13.81
C THR A 42 -5.29 -10.83 13.18
N LEU A 43 -6.05 -10.73 12.09
CA LEU A 43 -6.52 -11.89 11.33
C LEU A 43 -5.36 -12.71 10.77
N PHE A 44 -4.34 -12.06 10.22
CA PHE A 44 -3.11 -12.72 9.74
C PHE A 44 -2.43 -13.51 10.85
N ARG A 45 -2.22 -12.88 12.01
CA ARG A 45 -1.60 -13.53 13.18
C ARG A 45 -2.43 -14.70 13.71
N MET A 46 -3.75 -14.59 13.70
CA MET A 46 -4.64 -15.69 14.07
C MET A 46 -4.54 -16.87 13.09
N ILE A 47 -4.43 -16.60 11.79
CA ILE A 47 -4.24 -17.65 10.78
C ILE A 47 -2.85 -18.28 10.88
N ALA A 48 -1.82 -17.48 11.17
CA ALA A 48 -0.45 -17.95 11.38
C ALA A 48 -0.26 -18.71 12.71
N GLY A 49 -1.24 -18.65 13.63
CA GLY A 49 -1.17 -19.27 14.95
C GLY A 49 -0.37 -18.47 15.98
N GLU A 50 0.01 -17.23 15.68
CA GLU A 50 0.71 -16.32 16.59
C GLU A 50 -0.22 -15.71 17.65
N GLU A 51 -1.50 -15.55 17.32
CA GLU A 51 -2.54 -15.08 18.24
C GLU A 51 -3.74 -16.04 18.26
N LEU A 52 -4.36 -16.23 19.41
CA LEU A 52 -5.57 -17.06 19.54
C LEU A 52 -6.83 -16.19 19.51
N PRO A 53 -7.95 -16.69 18.94
CA PRO A 53 -9.25 -16.03 19.07
C PRO A 53 -9.72 -16.07 20.53
N ASP A 54 -10.56 -15.11 20.92
CA ASP A 54 -11.12 -15.10 22.29
C ASP A 54 -12.31 -16.08 22.39
N GLU A 55 -13.12 -16.17 21.32
CA GLU A 55 -14.15 -17.20 21.14
C GLU A 55 -14.12 -17.72 19.70
N GLY A 56 -14.70 -18.90 19.48
CA GLY A 56 -14.64 -19.60 18.20
C GLY A 56 -13.32 -20.34 18.00
N GLN A 57 -13.00 -20.68 16.75
CA GLN A 57 -11.75 -21.37 16.42
C GLN A 57 -11.25 -21.05 15.02
N VAL A 58 -9.93 -21.09 14.87
CA VAL A 58 -9.25 -21.12 13.57
C VAL A 58 -8.70 -22.53 13.38
N SER A 59 -9.11 -23.18 12.29
CA SER A 59 -8.72 -24.55 11.96
C SER A 59 -7.93 -24.59 10.66
N THR A 60 -6.86 -25.38 10.66
CA THR A 60 -5.96 -25.59 9.53
C THR A 60 -5.88 -27.08 9.24
N ASP A 61 -5.89 -27.45 7.96
CA ASP A 61 -5.67 -28.84 7.56
C ASP A 61 -4.29 -29.34 8.02
N ARG A 62 -4.19 -30.61 8.39
CA ARG A 62 -2.92 -31.18 8.86
C ARG A 62 -1.89 -31.20 7.73
N GLY A 63 -0.66 -30.80 8.05
CA GLY A 63 0.48 -30.84 7.14
C GLY A 63 0.58 -29.68 6.17
N ILE A 64 -0.28 -28.65 6.28
CA ILE A 64 -0.13 -27.43 5.48
C ILE A 64 1.00 -26.57 6.05
N THR A 65 1.82 -26.02 5.16
CA THR A 65 2.83 -25.01 5.49
C THR A 65 2.26 -23.61 5.27
N ILE A 66 2.47 -22.71 6.24
CA ILE A 66 2.00 -21.33 6.18
C ILE A 66 3.22 -20.41 6.22
N GLY A 67 3.37 -19.57 5.19
CA GLY A 67 4.37 -18.50 5.17
C GLY A 67 3.72 -17.16 5.43
N TYR A 68 4.14 -16.47 6.49
CA TYR A 68 3.62 -15.17 6.87
C TYR A 68 4.67 -14.08 6.69
N PHE A 69 4.35 -13.09 5.85
CA PHE A 69 5.11 -11.86 5.69
C PHE A 69 4.49 -10.77 6.58
N SER A 70 5.23 -10.41 7.62
CA SER A 70 4.91 -9.29 8.50
C SER A 70 5.87 -8.13 8.24
N GLN A 71 5.41 -6.91 8.52
CA GLN A 71 6.23 -5.70 8.36
C GLN A 71 7.33 -5.57 9.42
N ASP A 72 7.41 -6.48 10.39
CA ASP A 72 8.47 -6.49 11.39
C ASP A 72 9.54 -7.49 10.97
N VAL A 73 10.60 -6.98 10.34
CA VAL A 73 11.68 -7.81 9.77
C VAL A 73 12.74 -8.24 10.77
N GLY A 74 12.61 -7.86 12.06
CA GLY A 74 13.62 -8.17 13.06
C GLY A 74 15.02 -7.63 12.72
N GLU A 75 16.03 -8.06 13.48
CA GLU A 75 17.42 -7.70 13.20
C GLU A 75 18.08 -8.74 12.27
N MET A 76 18.40 -8.31 11.05
CA MET A 76 19.21 -9.08 10.09
C MET A 76 20.63 -8.49 10.03
N SER A 77 21.65 -9.30 10.32
CA SER A 77 23.07 -8.91 10.22
C SER A 77 24.01 -10.11 10.10
N GLY A 78 25.20 -9.88 9.54
CA GLY A 78 26.30 -10.85 9.57
C GLY A 78 26.26 -11.93 8.48
N ARG A 79 25.35 -11.80 7.50
CA ARG A 79 25.19 -12.72 6.36
C ARG A 79 24.90 -11.94 5.08
N SER A 80 25.20 -12.55 3.94
CA SER A 80 24.81 -11.98 2.64
C SER A 80 23.29 -12.07 2.45
N ALA A 81 22.72 -11.21 1.61
CA ALA A 81 21.29 -11.23 1.33
C ALA A 81 20.81 -12.57 0.75
N VAL A 82 21.58 -13.17 -0.16
CA VAL A 82 21.26 -14.51 -0.69
C VAL A 82 21.26 -15.56 0.42
N ALA A 83 22.29 -15.55 1.29
CA ALA A 83 22.39 -16.50 2.39
C ALA A 83 21.22 -16.34 3.38
N GLU A 84 20.78 -15.11 3.64
CA GLU A 84 19.65 -14.84 4.53
C GLU A 84 18.31 -15.32 3.93
N VAL A 85 18.10 -15.12 2.63
CA VAL A 85 16.94 -15.65 1.90
C VAL A 85 16.93 -17.18 1.92
N MET A 86 18.06 -17.82 1.61
CA MET A 86 18.19 -19.28 1.63
C MET A 86 18.00 -19.84 3.03
N ASN A 87 18.46 -19.14 4.08
CA ASN A 87 18.34 -19.62 5.45
C ASN A 87 16.88 -19.85 5.88
N GLY A 88 15.93 -19.07 5.32
CA GLY A 88 14.50 -19.24 5.59
C GLY A 88 13.72 -20.01 4.52
N ALA A 89 14.38 -20.77 3.64
CA ALA A 89 13.72 -21.61 2.63
C ALA A 89 13.05 -22.87 3.21
N GLY A 90 12.67 -22.86 4.49
CA GLY A 90 12.03 -23.98 5.18
C GLY A 90 12.94 -25.23 5.26
N PRO A 91 12.38 -26.45 5.07
CA PRO A 91 13.10 -27.71 5.27
C PRO A 91 14.39 -27.85 4.45
N VAL A 92 14.46 -27.24 3.26
CA VAL A 92 15.64 -27.31 2.37
C VAL A 92 16.87 -26.69 3.03
N SER A 93 16.68 -25.61 3.78
CA SER A 93 17.74 -24.91 4.50
C SER A 93 18.30 -25.75 5.65
N GLU A 94 17.41 -26.45 6.38
CA GLU A 94 17.78 -27.34 7.49
C GLU A 94 18.62 -28.51 6.96
N VAL A 95 18.16 -29.14 5.88
CA VAL A 95 18.89 -30.21 5.18
C VAL A 95 20.24 -29.71 4.65
N ALA A 96 20.30 -28.50 4.09
CA ALA A 96 21.56 -27.90 3.62
C ALA A 96 22.55 -27.57 4.74
N ALA A 97 22.05 -27.19 5.92
CA ALA A 97 22.88 -26.96 7.10
C ALA A 97 23.44 -28.29 7.62
N GLU A 98 22.58 -29.31 7.72
CA GLU A 98 22.98 -30.67 8.13
C GLU A 98 24.03 -31.27 7.18
N LEU A 99 23.87 -31.12 5.86
CA LEU A 99 24.89 -31.54 4.89
C LEU A 99 26.26 -30.93 5.17
N ARG A 100 26.31 -29.62 5.43
CA ARG A 100 27.58 -28.92 5.72
C ARG A 100 28.20 -29.37 7.03
N GLU A 101 27.38 -29.65 8.04
CA GLU A 101 27.86 -30.20 9.32
C GLU A 101 28.42 -31.61 9.16
N LEU A 102 27.76 -32.46 8.37
CA LEU A 102 28.22 -33.81 8.04
C LEU A 102 29.51 -33.77 7.19
N GLU A 103 29.62 -32.86 6.23
CA GLU A 103 30.86 -32.64 5.46
C GLU A 103 32.03 -32.23 6.36
N ALA A 104 31.80 -31.30 7.28
CA ALA A 104 32.80 -30.90 8.25
C ALA A 104 33.17 -32.06 9.19
N ALA A 105 32.18 -32.87 9.61
CA ALA A 105 32.40 -34.04 10.45
C ALA A 105 33.19 -35.15 9.74
N MET A 106 32.97 -35.36 8.43
CA MET A 106 33.77 -36.28 7.61
C MET A 106 35.23 -35.84 7.46
N ALA A 107 35.48 -34.52 7.54
CA ALA A 107 36.83 -33.97 7.49
C ALA A 107 37.55 -33.96 8.85
N ASP A 108 36.87 -34.30 9.95
CA ASP A 108 37.39 -34.25 11.33
C ASP A 108 38.02 -35.60 11.74
N PRO A 109 39.35 -35.68 11.93
CA PRO A 109 40.03 -36.92 12.34
C PRO A 109 39.55 -37.48 13.68
N ASP A 110 39.03 -36.64 14.58
CA ASP A 110 38.55 -37.05 15.91
C ASP A 110 37.21 -37.79 15.84
N LYS A 111 36.54 -37.78 14.68
CA LYS A 111 35.27 -38.48 14.42
C LYS A 111 35.42 -39.76 13.60
N ALA A 112 36.65 -40.23 13.38
CA ALA A 112 36.92 -41.40 12.56
C ALA A 112 36.17 -42.67 13.03
N ASP A 113 35.97 -42.84 14.33
CA ASP A 113 35.25 -43.99 14.91
C ASP A 113 33.73 -43.96 14.62
N GLN A 114 33.19 -42.82 14.18
CA GLN A 114 31.77 -42.61 13.84
C GLN A 114 31.56 -42.47 12.32
N MET A 115 32.60 -42.68 11.50
CA MET A 115 32.59 -42.38 10.07
C MET A 115 31.48 -43.12 9.31
N ASP A 116 31.25 -44.41 9.60
CA ASP A 116 30.21 -45.19 8.93
C ASP A 116 28.80 -44.62 9.18
N GLU A 117 28.53 -44.13 10.40
CA GLU A 117 27.25 -43.49 10.76
C GLU A 117 27.09 -42.13 10.06
N ILE A 118 28.16 -41.33 10.02
CA ILE A 118 28.19 -40.02 9.35
C ILE A 118 27.95 -40.18 7.84
N ILE A 119 28.58 -41.16 7.19
CA ILE A 119 28.41 -41.43 5.76
C ILE A 119 26.97 -41.90 5.46
N ALA A 120 26.43 -42.81 6.28
CA ALA A 120 25.05 -43.26 6.12
C ALA A 120 24.06 -42.10 6.22
N ARG A 121 24.22 -41.25 7.25
CA ARG A 121 23.40 -40.05 7.43
C ARG A 121 23.57 -39.05 6.28
N TYR A 122 24.80 -38.84 5.82
CA TYR A 122 25.08 -37.96 4.67
C TYR A 122 24.34 -38.42 3.42
N GLY A 123 24.31 -39.72 3.13
CA GLY A 123 23.56 -40.27 2.00
C GLY A 123 22.06 -40.02 2.09
N GLU A 124 21.45 -40.18 3.27
CA GLU A 124 20.03 -39.88 3.50
C GLU A 124 19.71 -38.40 3.29
N VAL A 125 20.53 -37.52 3.90
CA VAL A 125 20.33 -36.07 3.85
C VAL A 125 20.60 -35.55 2.44
N GLN A 126 21.57 -36.10 1.72
CA GLN A 126 21.86 -35.75 0.32
C GLN A 126 20.67 -36.10 -0.58
N HIS A 127 20.08 -37.29 -0.41
CA HIS A 127 18.89 -37.67 -1.17
C HIS A 127 17.70 -36.75 -0.85
N ALA A 128 17.49 -36.39 0.41
CA ALA A 128 16.46 -35.42 0.80
C ALA A 128 16.72 -34.03 0.19
N PHE A 129 17.98 -33.61 0.10
CA PHE A 129 18.35 -32.33 -0.52
C PHE A 129 18.07 -32.33 -2.03
N GLU A 130 18.32 -33.44 -2.72
CA GLU A 130 17.99 -33.63 -4.13
C GLU A 130 16.48 -33.60 -4.37
N GLU A 131 15.69 -34.31 -3.57
CA GLU A 131 14.22 -34.32 -3.66
C GLU A 131 13.61 -32.93 -3.45
N LEU A 132 14.24 -32.11 -2.62
CA LEU A 132 13.85 -30.72 -2.34
C LEU A 132 14.39 -29.71 -3.37
N ASP A 133 15.03 -30.19 -4.43
CA ASP A 133 15.64 -29.37 -5.48
C ASP A 133 16.67 -28.36 -4.91
N GLY A 134 17.43 -28.81 -3.91
CA GLY A 134 18.35 -27.98 -3.14
C GLY A 134 19.49 -27.38 -3.98
N TYR A 135 19.93 -28.06 -5.04
CA TYR A 135 20.98 -27.55 -5.94
C TYR A 135 20.53 -26.33 -6.75
N ALA A 136 19.23 -26.18 -7.01
CA ALA A 136 18.67 -25.00 -7.68
C ALA A 136 18.35 -23.86 -6.69
N LEU A 137 18.54 -24.05 -5.38
CA LEU A 137 18.12 -23.10 -4.35
C LEU A 137 18.81 -21.74 -4.47
N ASP A 138 20.13 -21.72 -4.70
CA ASP A 138 20.89 -20.47 -4.88
C ASP A 138 20.40 -19.69 -6.11
N GLY A 139 20.19 -20.39 -7.24
CA GLY A 139 19.65 -19.80 -8.46
C GLY A 139 18.26 -19.19 -8.24
N ARG A 140 17.35 -19.92 -7.59
CA ARG A 140 16.00 -19.44 -7.24
C ARG A 140 16.03 -18.26 -6.27
N ALA A 141 16.93 -18.29 -5.28
CA ALA A 141 17.12 -17.19 -4.33
C ALA A 141 17.59 -15.90 -5.03
N ARG A 142 18.58 -16.02 -5.92
CA ARG A 142 19.08 -14.91 -6.73
C ARG A 142 18.03 -14.39 -7.71
N GLU A 143 17.25 -15.27 -8.33
CA GLU A 143 16.13 -14.88 -9.20
C GLU A 143 15.08 -14.06 -8.43
N ALA A 144 14.67 -14.53 -7.25
CA ALA A 144 13.72 -13.81 -6.41
C ALA A 144 14.26 -12.44 -5.95
N LEU A 145 15.52 -12.38 -5.50
CA LEU A 145 16.17 -11.13 -5.14
C LEU A 145 16.31 -10.19 -6.35
N SER A 146 16.67 -10.71 -7.52
CA SER A 146 16.77 -9.92 -8.75
C SER A 146 15.41 -9.34 -9.14
N GLY A 147 14.35 -10.13 -9.04
CA GLY A 147 12.98 -9.70 -9.29
C GLY A 147 12.50 -8.62 -8.34
N LEU A 148 13.01 -8.59 -7.11
CA LEU A 148 12.79 -7.53 -6.14
C LEU A 148 13.82 -6.38 -6.23
N GLY A 149 14.59 -6.31 -7.32
CA GLY A 149 15.46 -5.18 -7.65
C GLY A 149 16.85 -5.19 -7.00
N PHE A 150 17.32 -6.31 -6.45
CA PHE A 150 18.69 -6.40 -5.92
C PHE A 150 19.72 -6.47 -7.05
N SER A 151 20.85 -5.76 -6.89
CA SER A 151 22.03 -5.98 -7.73
C SER A 151 22.87 -7.14 -7.21
N GLN A 152 23.76 -7.71 -8.04
CA GLN A 152 24.67 -8.79 -7.61
C GLN A 152 25.53 -8.37 -6.40
N GLU A 153 26.04 -7.14 -6.39
CA GLU A 153 26.80 -6.63 -5.25
C GLU A 153 25.97 -6.57 -3.95
N MET A 154 24.69 -6.22 -4.05
CA MET A 154 23.79 -6.20 -2.90
C MET A 154 23.40 -7.61 -2.43
N MET A 155 23.28 -8.55 -3.37
CA MET A 155 22.99 -9.96 -3.09
C MET A 155 24.10 -10.59 -2.24
N ASP A 156 25.36 -10.36 -2.61
CA ASP A 156 26.52 -10.93 -1.93
C ASP A 156 26.97 -10.09 -0.71
N GLY A 157 26.50 -8.85 -0.60
CA GLY A 157 26.78 -7.94 0.51
C GLY A 157 26.01 -8.24 1.79
N ASP A 158 26.56 -7.79 2.92
CA ASP A 158 25.96 -7.98 4.25
C ASP A 158 24.61 -7.27 4.39
N VAL A 159 23.57 -8.03 4.76
CA VAL A 159 22.20 -7.53 5.00
C VAL A 159 22.17 -6.45 6.08
N GLY A 160 23.10 -6.49 7.03
CA GLY A 160 23.21 -5.49 8.10
C GLY A 160 23.36 -4.05 7.58
N LYS A 161 23.96 -3.89 6.38
CA LYS A 161 24.20 -2.58 5.74
C LYS A 161 23.03 -2.07 4.91
N LEU A 162 22.01 -2.90 4.69
CA LEU A 162 20.83 -2.53 3.93
C LEU A 162 19.90 -1.63 4.74
N SER A 163 19.19 -0.73 4.05
CA SER A 163 18.13 0.07 4.69
C SER A 163 16.94 -0.81 5.09
N GLY A 164 16.06 -0.31 5.96
CA GLY A 164 14.88 -1.06 6.40
C GLY A 164 14.00 -1.56 5.25
N GLY A 165 13.81 -0.75 4.20
CA GLY A 165 13.05 -1.15 3.01
C GLY A 165 13.72 -2.29 2.23
N TRP A 166 15.05 -2.30 2.13
CA TRP A 166 15.78 -3.40 1.50
C TRP A 166 15.73 -4.68 2.36
N LYS A 167 15.82 -4.57 3.69
CA LYS A 167 15.62 -5.71 4.59
C LYS A 167 14.20 -6.30 4.46
N MET A 168 13.20 -5.44 4.26
CA MET A 168 11.83 -5.84 3.94
C MET A 168 11.76 -6.69 2.67
N ARG A 169 12.45 -6.27 1.60
CA ARG A 169 12.52 -7.05 0.36
C ARG A 169 13.25 -8.39 0.54
N VAL A 170 14.29 -8.46 1.39
CA VAL A 170 14.93 -9.75 1.76
C VAL A 170 13.93 -10.68 2.45
N ALA A 171 13.16 -10.18 3.41
CA ALA A 171 12.16 -10.98 4.10
C ALA A 171 11.05 -11.46 3.16
N LEU A 172 10.63 -10.63 2.22
CA LEU A 172 9.68 -11.01 1.18
C LEU A 172 10.27 -12.13 0.30
N ALA A 173 11.49 -11.95 -0.23
CA ALA A 173 12.17 -12.96 -1.04
C ALA A 173 12.26 -14.32 -0.33
N ARG A 174 12.55 -14.32 0.97
CA ARG A 174 12.59 -15.53 1.81
C ARG A 174 11.28 -16.32 1.78
N ILE A 175 10.15 -15.63 1.88
CA ILE A 175 8.82 -16.24 1.88
C ILE A 175 8.43 -16.72 0.48
N LEU A 176 8.78 -15.94 -0.55
CA LEU A 176 8.56 -16.35 -1.95
C LEU A 176 9.37 -17.60 -2.30
N LEU A 177 10.60 -17.71 -1.78
CA LEU A 177 11.46 -18.88 -1.99
C LEU A 177 10.91 -20.14 -1.31
N MET A 178 10.33 -19.99 -0.12
CA MET A 178 9.77 -21.12 0.65
C MET A 178 8.60 -21.81 -0.07
N ARG A 179 7.86 -21.10 -0.94
CA ARG A 179 6.66 -21.60 -1.66
C ARG A 179 5.71 -22.41 -0.75
N PRO A 180 5.17 -21.80 0.32
CA PRO A 180 4.28 -22.50 1.25
C PRO A 180 2.96 -22.93 0.59
N ASP A 181 2.20 -23.81 1.24
CA ASP A 181 0.83 -24.14 0.80
C ASP A 181 -0.13 -22.95 0.93
N VAL A 182 0.12 -22.10 1.94
CA VAL A 182 -0.60 -20.85 2.19
C VAL A 182 0.38 -19.71 2.41
N MET A 183 0.27 -18.67 1.59
CA MET A 183 1.05 -17.45 1.70
C MET A 183 0.17 -16.33 2.25
N LEU A 184 0.62 -15.72 3.33
CA LEU A 184 -0.02 -14.58 3.97
C LEU A 184 0.87 -13.36 3.80
N LEU A 185 0.47 -12.40 2.96
CA LEU A 185 1.22 -11.16 2.71
C LEU A 185 0.53 -9.90 3.26
N ASP A 186 1.07 -9.30 4.32
CA ASP A 186 0.56 -8.02 4.85
C ASP A 186 1.25 -6.82 4.19
N GLU A 187 0.57 -6.17 3.22
CA GLU A 187 1.03 -5.01 2.43
C GLU A 187 2.40 -5.24 1.72
N PRO A 188 2.55 -6.29 0.89
CA PRO A 188 3.83 -6.64 0.27
C PRO A 188 4.27 -5.65 -0.82
N SER A 189 3.36 -4.81 -1.32
CA SER A 189 3.65 -3.77 -2.31
C SER A 189 4.43 -2.59 -1.73
N ASN A 190 4.46 -2.44 -0.40
CA ASN A 190 5.13 -1.32 0.24
C ASN A 190 6.65 -1.38 0.00
N HIS A 191 7.24 -0.21 -0.26
CA HIS A 191 8.67 -0.07 -0.53
C HIS A 191 9.17 -0.80 -1.79
N LEU A 192 8.27 -1.29 -2.64
CA LEU A 192 8.60 -1.79 -3.98
C LEU A 192 8.53 -0.64 -4.99
N ASP A 193 9.49 -0.63 -5.90
CA ASP A 193 9.39 0.16 -7.11
C ASP A 193 8.45 -0.53 -8.10
N LEU A 194 8.05 0.20 -9.13
CA LEU A 194 7.10 -0.29 -10.12
C LEU A 194 7.57 -1.59 -10.82
N GLU A 195 8.86 -1.74 -11.07
CA GLU A 195 9.42 -2.94 -11.72
C GLU A 195 9.33 -4.17 -10.82
N SER A 196 9.74 -4.02 -9.56
CA SER A 196 9.63 -5.06 -8.55
C SER A 196 8.17 -5.43 -8.27
N LEU A 197 7.27 -4.44 -8.30
CA LEU A 197 5.83 -4.65 -8.15
C LEU A 197 5.24 -5.48 -9.31
N ILE A 198 5.61 -5.17 -10.55
CA ILE A 198 5.18 -5.93 -11.74
C ILE A 198 5.72 -7.36 -11.69
N TRP A 199 6.97 -7.55 -11.28
CA TRP A 199 7.54 -8.88 -11.10
C TRP A 199 6.80 -9.67 -10.00
N LEU A 200 6.54 -9.04 -8.86
CA LEU A 200 5.80 -9.66 -7.76
C LEU A 200 4.37 -10.03 -8.18
N GLU A 201 3.69 -9.15 -8.91
CA GLU A 201 2.36 -9.40 -9.48
C GLU A 201 2.35 -10.69 -10.31
N LYS A 202 3.32 -10.82 -11.23
CA LYS A 202 3.46 -12.03 -12.04
C LYS A 202 3.76 -13.27 -11.19
N PHE A 203 4.67 -13.15 -10.22
CA PHE A 203 5.00 -14.26 -9.32
C PHE A 203 3.76 -14.76 -8.55
N LEU A 204 2.99 -13.83 -7.94
CA LEU A 204 1.77 -14.16 -7.20
C LEU A 204 0.64 -14.63 -8.11
N HIS A 205 0.62 -14.17 -9.36
CA HIS A 205 -0.28 -14.70 -10.37
C HIS A 205 0.06 -16.16 -10.73
N ASP A 206 1.34 -16.55 -10.77
CA ASP A 206 1.73 -17.91 -11.14
C ASP A 206 1.85 -18.86 -9.92
N PHE A 207 1.64 -18.33 -8.72
CA PHE A 207 1.65 -19.12 -7.48
C PHE A 207 0.41 -20.04 -7.38
N GLU A 208 0.65 -21.35 -7.25
CA GLU A 208 -0.39 -22.39 -7.20
C GLU A 208 -0.99 -22.60 -5.80
N GLY A 209 -0.35 -22.07 -4.76
CA GLY A 209 -0.80 -22.16 -3.38
C GLY A 209 -1.98 -21.22 -3.09
N THR A 210 -2.41 -21.21 -1.83
CA THR A 210 -3.45 -20.27 -1.38
C THR A 210 -2.80 -18.95 -1.00
N LEU A 211 -3.32 -17.83 -1.48
CA LEU A 211 -2.80 -16.50 -1.16
C LEU A 211 -3.85 -15.71 -0.38
N LEU A 212 -3.47 -15.17 0.77
CA LEU A 212 -4.21 -14.10 1.45
C LEU A 212 -3.31 -12.87 1.52
N MET A 213 -3.76 -11.75 0.98
CA MET A 213 -2.96 -10.53 0.96
C MET A 213 -3.76 -9.28 1.28
N THR A 214 -3.08 -8.28 1.85
CA THR A 214 -3.55 -6.89 1.96
C THR A 214 -2.69 -6.02 1.06
N SER A 215 -3.26 -4.96 0.51
CA SER A 215 -2.49 -3.92 -0.17
C SER A 215 -3.32 -2.63 -0.29
N HIS A 216 -2.63 -1.50 -0.30
CA HIS A 216 -3.19 -0.19 -0.66
C HIS A 216 -3.11 0.13 -2.17
N ASP A 217 -2.71 -0.82 -3.02
CA ASP A 217 -2.68 -0.68 -4.47
C ASP A 217 -3.82 -1.47 -5.12
N ARG A 218 -4.79 -0.74 -5.70
CA ARG A 218 -5.98 -1.34 -6.33
C ARG A 218 -5.64 -2.18 -7.54
N GLU A 219 -4.76 -1.67 -8.40
CA GLU A 219 -4.43 -2.37 -9.63
C GLU A 219 -3.68 -3.65 -9.33
N PHE A 220 -2.74 -3.60 -8.39
CA PHE A 220 -2.01 -4.78 -7.94
C PHE A 220 -2.93 -5.84 -7.35
N ILE A 221 -3.84 -5.46 -6.43
CA ILE A 221 -4.82 -6.40 -5.88
C ILE A 221 -5.70 -6.96 -7.01
N ASN A 222 -6.29 -6.08 -7.83
CA ASN A 222 -7.27 -6.47 -8.84
C ASN A 222 -6.72 -7.49 -9.85
N ARG A 223 -5.42 -7.41 -10.17
CA ARG A 223 -4.75 -8.33 -11.11
C ARG A 223 -4.38 -9.68 -10.49
N VAL A 224 -4.23 -9.74 -9.16
CA VAL A 224 -3.77 -10.95 -8.47
C VAL A 224 -4.93 -11.74 -7.87
N ILE A 225 -5.92 -11.07 -7.28
CA ILE A 225 -6.97 -11.74 -6.51
C ILE A 225 -8.14 -12.21 -7.37
N SER A 226 -8.86 -13.21 -6.87
CA SER A 226 -10.11 -13.72 -7.46
C SER A 226 -11.27 -13.76 -6.45
N LYS A 227 -11.00 -13.33 -5.21
CA LYS A 227 -11.93 -13.32 -4.08
C LYS A 227 -11.55 -12.20 -3.13
N VAL A 228 -12.54 -11.49 -2.58
CA VAL A 228 -12.34 -10.46 -1.55
C VAL A 228 -13.00 -10.91 -0.25
N ILE A 229 -12.28 -10.78 0.86
CA ILE A 229 -12.85 -10.82 2.21
C ILE A 229 -12.83 -9.40 2.74
N GLU A 230 -14.00 -8.83 2.95
CA GLU A 230 -14.17 -7.52 3.58
C GLU A 230 -14.31 -7.69 5.10
N ILE A 231 -13.50 -6.95 5.85
CA ILE A 231 -13.69 -6.71 7.28
C ILE A 231 -14.44 -5.41 7.44
N ASP A 232 -15.67 -5.50 7.91
CA ASP A 232 -16.44 -4.33 8.33
C ASP A 232 -17.21 -4.60 9.61
N SER A 233 -17.15 -3.66 10.55
CA SER A 233 -17.99 -3.66 11.75
C SER A 233 -17.90 -4.93 12.63
N GLY A 234 -16.79 -5.67 12.58
CA GLY A 234 -16.63 -6.93 13.29
C GLY A 234 -17.04 -8.18 12.49
N SER A 235 -17.60 -8.00 11.29
CA SER A 235 -18.02 -9.08 10.41
C SER A 235 -17.02 -9.32 9.28
N LEU A 236 -16.96 -10.57 8.80
CA LEU A 236 -16.23 -10.96 7.60
C LEU A 236 -17.24 -11.28 6.50
N THR A 237 -17.21 -10.49 5.41
CA THR A 237 -18.08 -10.71 4.25
C THR A 237 -17.24 -11.14 3.05
N THR A 238 -17.61 -12.24 2.41
CA THR A 238 -16.88 -12.77 1.26
C THR A 238 -17.56 -12.41 -0.04
N TYR A 239 -16.79 -11.93 -1.01
CA TYR A 239 -17.20 -11.63 -2.37
C TYR A 239 -16.36 -12.47 -3.34
N THR A 240 -17.01 -13.09 -4.33
CA THR A 240 -16.33 -13.86 -5.37
C THR A 240 -16.16 -12.99 -6.60
N GLY A 241 -14.94 -12.78 -7.06
CA GLY A 241 -14.60 -11.81 -8.09
C GLY A 241 -13.33 -11.03 -7.73
N ASP A 242 -12.87 -10.24 -8.68
CA ASP A 242 -11.76 -9.31 -8.49
C ASP A 242 -12.15 -8.11 -7.60
N TYR A 243 -11.22 -7.18 -7.42
CA TYR A 243 -11.43 -6.01 -6.58
C TYR A 243 -12.49 -5.05 -7.17
N GLU A 244 -12.49 -4.86 -8.48
CA GLU A 244 -13.47 -4.02 -9.17
C GLU A 244 -14.90 -4.55 -9.03
N PHE A 245 -15.10 -5.85 -9.18
CA PHE A 245 -16.38 -6.51 -8.96
C PHE A 245 -16.86 -6.29 -7.52
N TYR A 246 -15.97 -6.46 -6.55
CA TYR A 246 -16.28 -6.19 -5.15
C TYR A 246 -16.74 -4.74 -4.92
N GLU A 247 -16.02 -3.74 -5.43
CA GLU A 247 -16.39 -2.32 -5.27
C GLU A 247 -17.78 -2.03 -5.86
N GLN A 248 -18.07 -2.57 -7.04
CA GLN A 248 -19.39 -2.43 -7.68
C GLN A 248 -20.50 -3.08 -6.85
N GLN A 249 -20.28 -4.31 -6.40
CA GLN A 249 -21.25 -5.06 -5.60
C GLN A 249 -21.50 -4.37 -4.24
N ARG A 250 -20.44 -3.87 -3.60
CA ARG A 250 -20.49 -3.12 -2.36
C ARG A 250 -21.29 -1.83 -2.52
N ALA A 251 -21.01 -1.04 -3.55
CA ALA A 251 -21.76 0.19 -3.84
C ALA A 251 -23.24 -0.08 -4.12
N GLN A 252 -23.55 -1.19 -4.78
CA GLN A 252 -24.94 -1.62 -5.01
C GLN A 252 -25.62 -2.03 -3.69
N ASN A 253 -24.94 -2.79 -2.84
CA ASN A 253 -25.43 -3.21 -1.53
C ASN A 253 -25.68 -2.00 -0.62
N GLU A 254 -24.75 -1.04 -0.56
CA GLU A 254 -24.89 0.21 0.19
C GLU A 254 -26.11 1.03 -0.28
N LYS A 255 -26.31 1.18 -1.60
CA LYS A 255 -27.50 1.84 -2.17
C LYS A 255 -28.79 1.14 -1.80
N GLN A 256 -28.82 -0.20 -1.84
CA GLN A 256 -29.99 -0.98 -1.46
C GLN A 256 -30.29 -0.84 0.04
N GLN A 257 -29.27 -0.92 0.89
CA GLN A 257 -29.41 -0.76 2.34
C GLN A 257 -29.88 0.65 2.72
N GLN A 258 -29.33 1.69 2.08
CA GLN A 258 -29.79 3.08 2.26
C GLN A 258 -31.26 3.23 1.85
N ALA A 259 -31.66 2.69 0.71
CA ALA A 259 -33.06 2.76 0.26
C ALA A 259 -34.00 1.99 1.19
N GLN A 260 -33.59 0.84 1.72
CA GLN A 260 -34.35 0.08 2.72
C GLN A 260 -34.49 0.86 4.03
N PHE A 261 -33.40 1.44 4.52
CA PHE A 261 -33.37 2.28 5.72
C PHE A 261 -34.31 3.49 5.58
N GLU A 262 -34.23 4.23 4.47
CA GLU A 262 -35.11 5.38 4.19
C GLU A 262 -36.59 4.99 4.12
N ARG A 263 -36.91 3.85 3.48
CA ARG A 263 -38.28 3.31 3.44
C ARG A 263 -38.78 2.95 4.83
N GLN A 264 -37.94 2.32 5.65
CA GLN A 264 -38.30 1.96 7.02
C GLN A 264 -38.50 3.23 7.87
N GLN A 265 -37.60 4.21 7.79
CA GLN A 265 -37.73 5.50 8.49
C GLN A 265 -39.00 6.25 8.09
N ALA A 266 -39.33 6.30 6.79
CA ALA A 266 -40.55 6.93 6.30
C ALA A 266 -41.82 6.20 6.79
N MET A 267 -41.79 4.86 6.88
CA MET A 267 -42.87 4.05 7.45
C MET A 267 -43.03 4.32 8.95
N LEU A 268 -41.94 4.30 9.72
CA LEU A 268 -41.93 4.58 11.15
C LEU A 268 -42.46 6.00 11.43
N ALA A 269 -42.00 7.01 10.67
CA ALA A 269 -42.45 8.39 10.82
C ALA A 269 -43.97 8.54 10.55
N LYS A 270 -44.53 7.82 9.57
CA LYS A 270 -45.98 7.82 9.31
C LYS A 270 -46.77 7.19 10.47
N GLU A 271 -46.29 6.06 10.99
CA GLU A 271 -46.93 5.36 12.11
C GLU A 271 -46.88 6.20 13.41
N ILE A 272 -45.74 6.84 13.70
CA ILE A 272 -45.58 7.75 14.86
C ILE A 272 -46.52 8.94 14.74
N LYS A 273 -46.58 9.61 13.58
CA LYS A 273 -47.52 10.73 13.36
C LYS A 273 -48.99 10.31 13.53
N PHE A 274 -49.34 9.09 13.13
CA PHE A 274 -50.70 8.57 13.35
C PHE A 274 -50.97 8.37 14.85
N ILE A 275 -50.03 7.75 15.57
CA ILE A 275 -50.14 7.57 17.02
C ILE A 275 -50.29 8.93 17.70
N GLU A 276 -49.41 9.89 17.45
CA GLU A 276 -49.46 11.23 18.05
C GLU A 276 -50.79 11.94 17.78
N ARG A 277 -51.29 11.88 16.53
CA ARG A 277 -52.54 12.54 16.14
C ARG A 277 -53.78 11.93 16.80
N PHE A 278 -53.78 10.63 17.07
CA PHE A 278 -54.95 9.89 17.53
C PHE A 278 -54.85 9.36 18.97
N LYS A 279 -53.72 9.57 19.67
CA LYS A 279 -53.47 9.11 21.05
C LYS A 279 -54.51 9.60 22.06
N ALA A 280 -55.07 10.80 21.86
CA ALA A 280 -56.05 11.40 22.75
C ALA A 280 -57.52 11.07 22.39
N ARG A 281 -57.79 10.36 21.28
CA ARG A 281 -59.16 10.04 20.84
C ARG A 281 -59.55 8.62 21.25
N ALA A 282 -60.53 8.51 22.13
CA ALA A 282 -61.05 7.23 22.61
C ALA A 282 -61.54 6.29 21.48
N SER A 283 -62.09 6.85 20.39
CA SER A 283 -62.56 6.07 19.23
C SER A 283 -61.46 5.33 18.46
N HIS A 284 -60.19 5.74 18.59
CA HIS A 284 -59.05 5.13 17.90
C HIS A 284 -58.08 4.39 18.82
N ALA A 285 -58.44 4.22 20.11
CA ALA A 285 -57.57 3.63 21.12
C ALA A 285 -57.06 2.22 20.75
N ALA A 286 -57.93 1.36 20.19
CA ALA A 286 -57.56 0.02 19.75
C ALA A 286 -56.57 0.03 18.56
N GLN A 287 -56.74 0.97 17.62
CA GLN A 287 -55.85 1.13 16.45
C GLN A 287 -54.47 1.67 16.87
N VAL A 288 -54.44 2.62 17.82
CA VAL A 288 -53.19 3.16 18.38
C VAL A 288 -52.43 2.05 19.11
N GLN A 289 -53.09 1.29 19.98
CA GLN A 289 -52.47 0.17 20.71
C GLN A 289 -51.93 -0.93 19.78
N SER A 290 -52.65 -1.26 18.71
CA SER A 290 -52.18 -2.23 17.70
C SER A 290 -50.92 -1.75 16.96
N ARG A 291 -50.82 -0.45 16.65
CA ARG A 291 -49.67 0.12 15.93
C ARG A 291 -48.45 0.27 16.84
N VAL A 292 -48.64 0.62 18.12
CA VAL A 292 -47.57 0.61 19.13
C VAL A 292 -46.94 -0.78 19.25
N LYS A 293 -47.76 -1.82 19.44
CA LYS A 293 -47.26 -3.21 19.48
C LYS A 293 -46.58 -3.65 18.19
N LYS A 294 -47.00 -3.12 17.04
CA LYS A 294 -46.37 -3.41 15.75
C LYS A 294 -45.00 -2.74 15.65
N LEU A 295 -44.87 -1.49 16.11
CA LEU A 295 -43.60 -0.76 16.15
C LEU A 295 -42.57 -1.44 17.06
N ASP A 296 -42.99 -1.97 18.21
CA ASP A 296 -42.10 -2.68 19.14
C ASP A 296 -41.54 -4.00 18.58
N LYS A 297 -42.21 -4.58 17.57
CA LYS A 297 -41.81 -5.85 16.93
C LYS A 297 -40.99 -5.66 15.66
N ILE A 298 -40.83 -4.43 15.18
CA ILE A 298 -40.04 -4.16 13.98
C ILE A 298 -38.57 -4.13 14.38
N GLU A 299 -37.79 -5.08 13.86
CA GLU A 299 -36.34 -4.98 13.87
C GLU A 299 -35.91 -3.75 13.07
N ARG A 300 -35.16 -2.87 13.73
CA ARG A 300 -34.69 -1.63 13.12
C ARG A 300 -33.49 -1.96 12.25
N VAL A 301 -33.57 -1.56 10.98
CA VAL A 301 -32.42 -1.58 10.09
C VAL A 301 -31.45 -0.53 10.61
N GLU A 302 -30.20 -0.93 10.83
CA GLU A 302 -29.15 0.00 11.21
C GLU A 302 -28.93 1.04 10.09
N PRO A 303 -28.67 2.31 10.43
CA PRO A 303 -28.29 3.29 9.42
C PRO A 303 -27.02 2.81 8.72
N PRO A 304 -26.97 2.83 7.38
CA PRO A 304 -25.74 2.50 6.68
C PRO A 304 -24.63 3.46 7.13
N ARG A 305 -23.46 2.91 7.41
CA ARG A 305 -22.31 3.68 7.85
C ARG A 305 -21.84 4.55 6.70
N ARG A 306 -22.10 5.86 6.79
CA ARG A 306 -21.59 6.82 5.82
C ARG A 306 -20.09 6.99 6.04
N ARG A 307 -19.26 6.51 5.11
CA ARG A 307 -18.01 7.22 4.83
C ARG A 307 -18.43 8.57 4.27
N GLN A 308 -18.45 9.60 5.12
CA GLN A 308 -18.65 10.96 4.62
C GLN A 308 -17.37 11.35 3.88
N SER A 309 -17.36 11.21 2.56
CA SER A 309 -16.40 11.94 1.73
C SER A 309 -16.79 13.41 1.82
N ILE A 310 -16.07 14.17 2.64
CA ILE A 310 -16.22 15.62 2.68
C ILE A 310 -15.61 16.12 1.37
N ALA A 311 -16.47 16.44 0.39
CA ALA A 311 -16.02 17.10 -0.82
C ALA A 311 -15.56 18.51 -0.45
N PHE A 312 -14.29 18.81 -0.72
CA PHE A 312 -13.71 20.13 -0.53
C PHE A 312 -13.41 20.72 -1.90
N ASP A 313 -13.96 21.91 -2.17
CA ASP A 313 -13.72 22.63 -3.42
C ASP A 313 -12.42 23.43 -3.28
N PHE A 314 -11.38 23.01 -4.00
CA PHE A 314 -10.09 23.67 -3.94
C PHE A 314 -10.08 24.91 -4.85
N PRO A 315 -9.53 26.04 -4.39
CA PRO A 315 -9.42 27.22 -5.25
C PRO A 315 -8.55 26.92 -6.49
N PRO A 316 -8.78 27.60 -7.63
CA PRO A 316 -7.92 27.43 -8.78
C PRO A 316 -6.55 28.05 -8.56
N ALA A 317 -5.51 27.41 -9.08
CA ALA A 317 -4.15 27.92 -9.03
C ALA A 317 -4.01 29.26 -9.80
N PRO A 318 -3.15 30.19 -9.34
CA PRO A 318 -2.89 31.43 -10.06
C PRO A 318 -2.24 31.14 -11.42
N ARG A 319 -2.49 31.99 -12.41
CA ARG A 319 -1.91 31.80 -13.75
C ARG A 319 -0.39 32.00 -13.74
N SER A 320 0.36 31.04 -14.29
CA SER A 320 1.80 31.16 -14.57
C SER A 320 2.07 31.66 -16.00
N GLY A 321 3.33 32.02 -16.27
CA GLY A 321 3.86 32.18 -17.63
C GLY A 321 3.81 30.88 -18.43
N GLU A 322 4.04 30.95 -19.75
CA GLU A 322 4.07 29.77 -20.63
C GLU A 322 5.26 28.85 -20.33
N ASP A 323 6.44 29.43 -20.15
CA ASP A 323 7.66 28.70 -19.76
C ASP A 323 7.72 28.62 -18.23
N VAL A 324 7.59 27.41 -17.69
CA VAL A 324 7.54 27.17 -16.24
C VAL A 324 8.94 26.82 -15.72
N VAL A 325 9.59 25.85 -16.37
CA VAL A 325 10.94 25.41 -16.03
C VAL A 325 11.73 25.16 -17.31
N ALA A 326 12.97 25.63 -17.37
CA ALA A 326 13.91 25.31 -18.43
C ALA A 326 15.25 24.85 -17.84
N LEU A 327 15.69 23.66 -18.24
CA LEU A 327 17.02 23.11 -18.02
C LEU A 327 17.79 23.22 -19.33
N LYS A 328 19.00 23.78 -19.29
CA LYS A 328 19.86 23.94 -20.46
C LYS A 328 21.24 23.35 -20.20
N ASN A 329 21.61 22.35 -21.01
CA ASN A 329 22.88 21.64 -20.94
C ASN A 329 23.26 21.28 -19.49
N VAL A 330 22.33 20.70 -18.73
CA VAL A 330 22.53 20.42 -17.31
C VAL A 330 23.37 19.16 -17.12
N HIS A 331 24.45 19.29 -16.35
CA HIS A 331 25.31 18.18 -15.92
C HIS A 331 25.18 17.99 -14.42
N LYS A 332 25.06 16.74 -13.97
CA LYS A 332 25.04 16.42 -12.54
C LYS A 332 25.63 15.04 -12.27
N GLY A 333 26.55 14.96 -11.32
CA GLY A 333 27.10 13.71 -10.80
C GLY A 333 27.12 13.64 -9.28
N TYR A 334 27.22 12.43 -8.76
CA TYR A 334 27.51 12.15 -7.36
C TYR A 334 28.68 11.17 -7.27
N GLY A 335 29.84 11.65 -6.83
CA GLY A 335 31.07 10.87 -6.83
C GLY A 335 31.47 10.46 -8.25
N SER A 336 31.63 9.15 -8.48
CA SER A 336 31.95 8.59 -9.81
C SER A 336 30.73 8.42 -10.72
N LYS A 337 29.50 8.50 -10.19
CA LYS A 337 28.28 8.26 -10.97
C LYS A 337 27.78 9.57 -11.57
N ARG A 338 27.83 9.67 -12.90
CA ARG A 338 27.14 10.73 -13.65
C ARG A 338 25.65 10.40 -13.74
N ILE A 339 24.80 11.35 -13.38
CA ILE A 339 23.34 11.25 -13.46
C ILE A 339 22.84 11.93 -14.74
N TYR A 340 23.32 13.15 -15.00
CA TYR A 340 22.99 13.91 -16.21
C TYR A 340 24.28 14.37 -16.89
N ASP A 341 24.32 14.23 -18.21
CA ASP A 341 25.42 14.65 -19.09
C ASP A 341 24.80 15.43 -20.27
N GLY A 342 24.54 16.73 -20.07
CA GLY A 342 23.96 17.62 -21.07
C GLY A 342 22.43 17.53 -21.21
N LEU A 343 21.69 17.55 -20.10
CA LEU A 343 20.22 17.52 -20.12
C LEU A 343 19.61 18.87 -20.57
N ASP A 344 18.87 18.84 -21.67
CA ASP A 344 17.96 19.89 -22.11
C ASP A 344 16.50 19.47 -21.90
N PHE A 345 15.77 20.20 -21.06
CA PHE A 345 14.38 19.87 -20.72
C PHE A 345 13.57 21.14 -20.46
N MET A 346 12.35 21.19 -20.99
CA MET A 346 11.45 22.35 -20.87
C MET A 346 10.08 21.86 -20.42
N ILE A 347 9.57 22.48 -19.36
CA ILE A 347 8.20 22.28 -18.88
C ILE A 347 7.39 23.52 -19.19
N ARG A 348 6.29 23.33 -19.92
CA ARG A 348 5.35 24.41 -20.25
C ARG A 348 4.11 24.38 -19.36
N ARG A 349 3.39 25.49 -19.35
CA ARG A 349 2.15 25.64 -18.56
C ARG A 349 1.14 24.55 -18.90
N ARG A 350 0.49 23.98 -17.88
CA ARG A 350 -0.50 22.90 -17.95
C ARG A 350 0.06 21.54 -18.40
N GLU A 351 1.37 21.42 -18.60
CA GLU A 351 1.98 20.10 -18.74
C GLU A 351 2.05 19.40 -17.38
N ARG A 352 1.73 18.10 -17.39
CA ARG A 352 1.73 17.23 -16.24
C ARG A 352 2.66 16.07 -16.55
N TRP A 353 3.93 16.27 -16.22
CA TRP A 353 5.02 15.34 -16.50
C TRP A 353 5.13 14.31 -15.38
N CYS A 354 5.00 13.02 -15.72
CA CYS A 354 5.48 11.96 -14.84
C CYS A 354 6.90 11.55 -15.24
N VAL A 355 7.78 11.41 -14.25
CA VAL A 355 9.17 11.00 -14.46
C VAL A 355 9.32 9.52 -14.14
N MET A 356 9.66 8.74 -15.16
CA MET A 356 9.84 7.29 -15.11
C MET A 356 11.32 6.95 -15.20
N GLY A 357 11.73 5.83 -14.62
CA GLY A 357 13.09 5.32 -14.72
C GLY A 357 13.41 4.36 -13.60
N VAL A 358 14.48 3.58 -13.79
CA VAL A 358 14.97 2.64 -12.77
C VAL A 358 15.40 3.37 -11.49
N ASN A 359 15.59 2.64 -10.41
CA ASN A 359 16.13 3.23 -9.18
C ASN A 359 17.56 3.75 -9.41
N GLY A 360 17.80 4.96 -8.91
CA GLY A 360 19.08 5.64 -9.14
C GLY A 360 19.29 6.17 -10.56
N ALA A 361 18.26 6.23 -11.41
CA ALA A 361 18.30 6.88 -12.73
C ALA A 361 18.32 8.42 -12.66
N GLY A 362 18.10 9.01 -11.48
CA GLY A 362 18.13 10.47 -11.30
C GLY A 362 16.78 11.15 -11.11
N LYS A 363 15.68 10.40 -10.95
CA LYS A 363 14.31 10.94 -10.74
C LYS A 363 14.27 12.03 -9.65
N SER A 364 14.61 11.69 -8.41
CA SER A 364 14.64 12.67 -7.31
C SER A 364 15.72 13.74 -7.49
N THR A 365 16.80 13.46 -8.25
CA THR A 365 17.81 14.48 -8.59
C THR A 365 17.22 15.55 -9.50
N LEU A 366 16.41 15.18 -10.51
CA LEU A 366 15.71 16.14 -11.37
C LEU A 366 14.76 17.02 -10.55
N LEU A 367 13.97 16.40 -9.67
CA LEU A 367 13.05 17.13 -8.80
C LEU A 367 13.80 18.10 -7.88
N LYS A 368 14.93 17.68 -7.28
CA LYS A 368 15.76 18.54 -6.43
C LYS A 368 16.42 19.70 -7.19
N LEU A 369 16.89 19.45 -8.42
CA LEU A 369 17.45 20.49 -9.28
C LEU A 369 16.40 21.56 -9.61
N ILE A 370 15.20 21.14 -9.97
CA ILE A 370 14.08 22.03 -10.28
C ILE A 370 13.57 22.76 -9.03
N ALA A 371 13.54 22.07 -7.89
CA ALA A 371 13.15 22.64 -6.61
C ALA A 371 14.18 23.63 -6.03
N GLY A 372 15.38 23.73 -6.62
CA GLY A 372 16.49 24.51 -6.09
C GLY A 372 17.12 23.92 -4.82
N ALA A 373 16.78 22.68 -4.47
CA ALA A 373 17.37 21.95 -3.34
C ALA A 373 18.75 21.36 -3.67
N SER A 374 19.11 21.33 -4.96
CA SER A 374 20.45 20.95 -5.44
C SER A 374 20.82 21.83 -6.63
N GLU A 375 22.10 22.17 -6.76
CA GLU A 375 22.62 22.92 -7.90
C GLU A 375 23.18 21.98 -8.97
N PRO A 376 23.09 22.34 -10.26
CA PRO A 376 23.78 21.61 -11.33
C PRO A 376 25.30 21.79 -11.20
N ASP A 377 26.07 20.82 -11.68
CA ASP A 377 27.54 20.94 -11.72
C ASP A 377 27.97 21.81 -12.90
N GLU A 378 27.28 21.66 -14.05
CA GLU A 378 27.37 22.56 -15.21
C GLU A 378 25.98 22.77 -15.83
N GLY A 379 25.82 23.84 -16.62
CA GLY A 379 24.54 24.21 -17.24
C GLY A 379 23.70 25.12 -16.35
N THR A 380 22.42 25.30 -16.73
CA THR A 380 21.52 26.20 -15.98
C THR A 380 20.12 25.60 -15.80
N VAL A 381 19.56 25.82 -14.62
CA VAL A 381 18.16 25.52 -14.29
C VAL A 381 17.47 26.86 -14.01
N SER A 382 16.45 27.20 -14.80
CA SER A 382 15.69 28.44 -14.65
C SER A 382 14.22 28.16 -14.44
N VAL A 383 13.65 28.73 -13.38
CA VAL A 383 12.22 28.71 -13.07
C VAL A 383 11.62 30.05 -13.46
N GLY A 384 10.46 30.05 -14.12
CA GLY A 384 9.81 31.27 -14.59
C GLY A 384 9.47 32.23 -13.45
N GLY A 385 9.65 33.54 -13.64
CA GLY A 385 9.50 34.52 -12.56
C GLY A 385 8.09 34.66 -11.96
N SER A 386 7.05 34.21 -12.65
CA SER A 386 5.66 34.15 -12.15
C SER A 386 5.27 32.80 -11.57
N VAL A 387 6.21 31.86 -11.50
CA VAL A 387 5.97 30.52 -10.97
C VAL A 387 6.04 30.56 -9.44
N LYS A 388 4.93 30.17 -8.81
CA LYS A 388 4.86 29.80 -7.40
C LYS A 388 4.93 28.28 -7.35
N MET A 389 6.06 27.77 -6.90
CA MET A 389 6.32 26.33 -6.83
C MET A 389 5.96 25.79 -5.45
N GLY A 390 5.25 24.67 -5.41
CA GLY A 390 5.10 23.83 -4.23
C GLY A 390 5.85 22.53 -4.42
N TYR A 391 6.80 22.25 -3.53
CA TYR A 391 7.61 21.03 -3.57
C TYR A 391 7.19 20.10 -2.44
N PHE A 392 6.62 18.94 -2.80
CA PHE A 392 6.32 17.86 -1.89
C PHE A 392 7.45 16.82 -1.96
N ALA A 393 8.30 16.82 -0.94
CA ALA A 393 9.39 15.86 -0.78
C ALA A 393 9.16 14.99 0.46
N GLN A 394 9.86 13.85 0.56
CA GLN A 394 9.83 13.01 1.77
C GLN A 394 10.15 13.80 3.06
N HIS A 395 11.05 14.79 3.00
CA HIS A 395 11.40 15.66 4.13
C HIS A 395 10.41 16.80 4.40
N ALA A 396 9.37 17.00 3.56
CA ALA A 396 8.38 18.05 3.79
C ALA A 396 7.59 17.81 5.09
N MET A 397 7.52 16.56 5.55
CA MET A 397 6.93 16.19 6.83
C MET A 397 7.72 16.72 8.04
N ASP A 398 9.04 16.91 7.89
CA ASP A 398 9.94 17.39 8.95
C ASP A 398 9.77 18.89 9.23
N LEU A 399 9.10 19.61 8.31
CA LEU A 399 8.79 21.04 8.44
C LEU A 399 7.57 21.31 9.33
N LEU A 400 6.82 20.29 9.73
CA LEU A 400 5.67 20.44 10.62
C LEU A 400 6.12 20.71 12.06
N ASP A 401 5.62 21.78 12.67
CA ASP A 401 5.81 22.02 14.10
C ASP A 401 5.08 20.95 14.92
N GLY A 402 5.86 20.08 15.55
CA GLY A 402 5.39 18.94 16.32
C GLY A 402 4.53 19.29 17.54
N GLU A 403 4.64 20.50 18.08
CA GLU A 403 3.88 20.92 19.27
C GLU A 403 2.49 21.47 18.94
N ARG A 404 2.26 21.87 17.68
CA ARG A 404 0.95 22.34 17.22
C ARG A 404 -0.01 21.18 16.97
N THR A 405 -1.29 21.42 17.18
CA THR A 405 -2.34 20.48 16.71
C THR A 405 -2.51 20.57 15.19
N VAL A 406 -3.14 19.56 14.58
CA VAL A 406 -3.52 19.59 13.16
C VAL A 406 -4.29 20.88 12.84
N PHE A 407 -5.29 21.21 13.64
CA PHE A 407 -6.11 22.40 13.45
C PHE A 407 -5.30 23.70 13.63
N GLN A 408 -4.49 23.80 14.69
CA GLN A 408 -3.63 24.96 14.90
C GLN A 408 -2.63 25.16 13.76
N SER A 409 -2.07 24.07 13.24
CA SER A 409 -1.12 24.12 12.12
C SER A 409 -1.75 24.69 10.84
N LEU A 410 -3.04 24.44 10.62
CA LEU A 410 -3.82 25.05 9.53
C LEU A 410 -4.16 26.51 9.82
N GLU A 411 -4.57 26.82 11.05
CA GLU A 411 -4.92 28.19 11.47
C GLU A 411 -3.71 29.14 11.45
N ASP A 412 -2.55 28.68 11.93
CA ASP A 412 -1.29 29.44 11.92
C ASP A 412 -0.86 29.80 10.49
N GLN A 413 -1.09 28.89 9.53
CA GLN A 413 -0.73 29.09 8.13
C GLN A 413 -1.76 29.94 7.36
N PHE A 414 -3.05 29.80 7.71
CA PHE A 414 -4.16 30.49 7.07
C PHE A 414 -4.99 31.29 8.08
N PRO A 415 -4.41 32.33 8.72
CA PRO A 415 -5.07 33.05 9.81
C PRO A 415 -6.31 33.84 9.39
N THR A 416 -6.48 34.07 8.08
CA THR A 416 -7.65 34.76 7.50
C THR A 416 -8.77 33.80 7.07
N ALA A 417 -8.53 32.49 7.09
CA ALA A 417 -9.52 31.49 6.70
C ALA A 417 -10.55 31.27 7.82
N GLY A 418 -11.81 31.07 7.46
CA GLY A 418 -12.85 30.73 8.42
C GLY A 418 -12.62 29.35 9.03
N GLN A 419 -12.76 29.22 10.35
CA GLN A 419 -12.54 27.95 11.07
C GLN A 419 -13.37 26.78 10.51
N GLY A 420 -14.60 27.03 10.04
CA GLY A 420 -15.43 26.00 9.40
C GLY A 420 -14.81 25.44 8.12
N SER A 421 -14.16 26.28 7.31
CA SER A 421 -13.45 25.86 6.10
C SER A 421 -12.21 25.03 6.43
N LEU A 422 -11.43 25.46 7.44
CA LEU A 422 -10.26 24.70 7.90
C LEU A 422 -10.64 23.33 8.49
N ARG A 423 -11.75 23.24 9.22
CA ARG A 423 -12.28 21.94 9.71
C ARG A 423 -12.78 21.06 8.57
N ALA A 424 -13.41 21.64 7.54
CA ALA A 424 -13.81 20.90 6.35
C ALA A 424 -12.59 20.38 5.56
N LEU A 425 -11.55 21.20 5.41
CA LEU A 425 -10.27 20.79 4.82
C LEU A 425 -9.62 19.64 5.60
N ALA A 426 -9.50 19.79 6.93
CA ALA A 426 -8.96 18.74 7.79
C ALA A 426 -9.76 17.44 7.64
N GLY A 427 -11.09 17.54 7.65
CA GLY A 427 -11.98 16.40 7.45
C GLY A 427 -11.84 15.73 6.08
N CYS A 428 -11.67 16.51 5.01
CA CYS A 428 -11.40 16.01 3.66
C CYS A 428 -10.14 15.15 3.63
N PHE A 429 -9.07 15.59 4.31
CA PHE A 429 -7.81 14.85 4.44
C PHE A 429 -7.81 13.80 5.56
N GLY A 430 -8.99 13.38 6.02
CA GLY A 430 -9.15 12.28 6.96
C GLY A 430 -8.83 12.62 8.42
N PHE A 431 -8.80 13.90 8.79
CA PHE A 431 -8.74 14.35 10.18
C PHE A 431 -10.14 14.76 10.64
N SER A 432 -10.83 13.86 11.34
CA SER A 432 -12.22 14.08 11.79
C SER A 432 -12.35 13.96 13.31
N GLY A 433 -13.39 14.57 13.88
CA GLY A 433 -13.63 14.50 15.33
C GLY A 433 -12.43 15.01 16.14
N ASP A 434 -11.93 14.16 17.03
CA ASP A 434 -10.79 14.48 17.91
C ASP A 434 -9.43 14.48 17.20
N ASP A 435 -9.35 13.93 15.97
CA ASP A 435 -8.09 13.87 15.22
C ASP A 435 -7.53 15.26 14.88
N VAL A 436 -8.40 16.26 14.76
CA VAL A 436 -8.00 17.65 14.50
C VAL A 436 -7.26 18.29 15.68
N GLU A 437 -7.42 17.73 16.88
CA GLU A 437 -6.76 18.19 18.11
C GLU A 437 -5.48 17.38 18.42
N LYS A 438 -5.15 16.35 17.61
CA LYS A 438 -3.88 15.63 17.72
C LYS A 438 -2.71 16.56 17.43
N ARG A 439 -1.63 16.43 18.22
CA ARG A 439 -0.36 17.12 17.97
C ARG A 439 0.37 16.54 16.76
N CYS A 440 1.01 17.38 15.95
CA CYS A 440 1.74 16.95 14.76
C CYS A 440 2.85 15.92 15.07
N ARG A 441 3.45 15.95 16.27
CA ARG A 441 4.48 14.99 16.68
C ARG A 441 3.98 13.54 16.83
N VAL A 442 2.69 13.35 17.12
CA VAL A 442 2.09 12.01 17.29
C VAL A 442 1.49 11.46 16.00
N LEU A 443 1.44 12.28 14.95
CA LEU A 443 0.97 11.85 13.64
C LEU A 443 1.93 10.84 13.02
N SER A 444 1.37 9.79 12.44
CA SER A 444 2.08 8.88 11.54
C SER A 444 2.63 9.62 10.32
N GLY A 445 3.60 9.03 9.61
CA GLY A 445 4.13 9.61 8.37
C GLY A 445 3.04 9.89 7.32
N GLY A 446 2.08 8.96 7.18
CA GLY A 446 0.92 9.14 6.29
C GLY A 446 0.03 10.31 6.72
N GLU A 447 -0.28 10.44 8.01
CA GLU A 447 -1.01 11.61 8.52
C GLU A 447 -0.24 12.91 8.27
N LYS A 448 1.07 12.95 8.51
CA LYS A 448 1.88 14.15 8.20
C LYS A 448 1.84 14.51 6.71
N ALA A 449 1.96 13.54 5.80
CA ALA A 449 1.79 13.77 4.36
C ALA A 449 0.44 14.42 4.05
N ARG A 450 -0.65 13.87 4.61
CA ARG A 450 -2.01 14.41 4.41
C ARG A 450 -2.11 15.87 4.84
N LEU A 451 -1.57 16.22 6.00
CA LEU A 451 -1.60 17.60 6.49
C LEU A 451 -0.80 18.55 5.59
N VAL A 452 0.38 18.14 5.13
CA VAL A 452 1.19 18.96 4.21
C VAL A 452 0.46 19.16 2.89
N MET A 453 -0.14 18.11 2.33
CA MET A 453 -0.95 18.22 1.10
C MET A 453 -2.16 19.12 1.30
N ALA A 454 -2.86 19.01 2.42
CA ALA A 454 -3.99 19.87 2.75
C ALA A 454 -3.61 21.35 2.71
N LYS A 455 -2.45 21.68 3.30
CA LYS A 455 -1.89 23.03 3.28
C LYS A 455 -1.55 23.48 1.86
N MET A 456 -0.91 22.62 1.07
CA MET A 456 -0.51 22.95 -0.30
C MET A 456 -1.70 23.15 -1.24
N LEU A 457 -2.78 22.37 -1.10
CA LEU A 457 -3.95 22.49 -1.96
C LEU A 457 -4.90 23.62 -1.53
N PHE A 458 -4.87 24.03 -0.26
CA PHE A 458 -5.67 25.15 0.23
C PHE A 458 -5.18 26.53 -0.27
N ASP A 459 -3.86 26.71 -0.40
CA ASP A 459 -3.25 27.85 -1.11
C ASP A 459 -2.41 27.32 -2.29
N PRO A 460 -3.07 26.98 -3.43
CA PRO A 460 -2.46 26.19 -4.47
C PRO A 460 -1.35 26.95 -5.19
N PRO A 461 -0.14 26.37 -5.27
CA PRO A 461 0.91 26.86 -6.16
C PRO A 461 0.49 26.67 -7.62
N ASN A 462 1.16 27.34 -8.55
CA ASN A 462 0.90 27.16 -9.99
C ASN A 462 1.81 26.14 -10.67
N PHE A 463 2.81 25.65 -9.93
CA PHE A 463 3.64 24.51 -10.29
C PHE A 463 3.82 23.58 -9.09
N LEU A 464 3.41 22.32 -9.24
CA LEU A 464 3.60 21.29 -8.22
C LEU A 464 4.74 20.35 -8.63
N VAL A 465 5.67 20.13 -7.69
CA VAL A 465 6.73 19.13 -7.81
C VAL A 465 6.48 18.08 -6.73
N LEU A 466 6.15 16.85 -7.10
CA LEU A 466 5.73 15.80 -6.17
C LEU A 466 6.66 14.58 -6.25
N ASP A 467 7.42 14.30 -5.19
CA ASP A 467 8.26 13.10 -5.09
C ASP A 467 7.54 12.02 -4.28
N GLU A 468 7.00 11.01 -4.97
CA GLU A 468 6.24 9.89 -4.40
C GLU A 468 5.09 10.31 -3.45
N PRO A 469 4.13 11.13 -3.93
CA PRO A 469 3.08 11.69 -3.08
C PRO A 469 2.08 10.65 -2.56
N THR A 470 1.97 9.49 -3.21
CA THR A 470 1.04 8.42 -2.82
C THR A 470 1.62 7.47 -1.76
N ASN A 471 2.90 7.61 -1.42
CA ASN A 471 3.53 6.76 -0.42
C ASN A 471 2.91 6.97 0.96
N HIS A 472 2.71 5.87 1.69
CA HIS A 472 2.15 5.84 3.04
C HIS A 472 0.71 6.38 3.16
N LEU A 473 0.02 6.63 2.03
CA LEU A 473 -1.38 7.01 2.02
C LEU A 473 -2.26 5.77 1.94
N ASP A 474 -3.34 5.76 2.72
CA ASP A 474 -4.39 4.75 2.58
C ASP A 474 -5.18 4.97 1.28
N LEU A 475 -5.94 3.95 0.91
CA LEU A 475 -6.65 3.92 -0.36
C LEU A 475 -7.65 5.08 -0.52
N ALA A 476 -8.38 5.42 0.54
CA ALA A 476 -9.36 6.51 0.49
C ALA A 476 -8.69 7.87 0.29
N THR A 477 -7.56 8.08 0.96
CA THR A 477 -6.78 9.31 0.83
C THR A 477 -6.12 9.42 -0.54
N LYS A 478 -5.57 8.32 -1.08
CA LYS A 478 -5.01 8.30 -2.45
C LYS A 478 -6.05 8.75 -3.48
N GLU A 479 -7.26 8.19 -3.41
CA GLU A 479 -8.37 8.56 -4.29
C GLU A 479 -8.76 10.03 -4.15
N MET A 480 -8.90 10.51 -2.91
CA MET A 480 -9.16 11.93 -2.66
C MET A 480 -8.07 12.82 -3.27
N LEU A 481 -6.80 12.43 -3.14
CA LEU A 481 -5.67 13.18 -3.68
C LEU A 481 -5.68 13.19 -5.21
N ILE A 482 -5.92 12.03 -5.84
CA ILE A 482 -6.03 11.91 -7.29
C ILE A 482 -7.17 12.80 -7.80
N ASN A 483 -8.33 12.77 -7.15
CA ASN A 483 -9.45 13.63 -7.53
C ASN A 483 -9.10 15.11 -7.40
N ALA A 484 -8.53 15.52 -6.27
CA ALA A 484 -8.12 16.91 -6.04
C ALA A 484 -7.06 17.41 -7.05
N LEU A 485 -6.09 16.56 -7.40
CA LEU A 485 -5.05 16.88 -8.38
C LEU A 485 -5.55 16.78 -9.83
N SER A 486 -6.61 16.03 -10.10
CA SER A 486 -7.21 15.95 -11.42
C SER A 486 -7.79 17.29 -11.84
N ASP A 487 -8.46 17.97 -10.90
CA ASP A 487 -9.06 19.29 -11.08
C ASP A 487 -8.03 20.44 -11.01
N PHE A 488 -6.80 20.17 -10.59
CA PHE A 488 -5.74 21.17 -10.49
C PHE A 488 -5.28 21.66 -11.88
N GLU A 489 -5.61 22.91 -12.23
CA GLU A 489 -5.27 23.50 -13.53
C GLU A 489 -3.79 23.92 -13.70
N GLY A 490 -2.97 23.77 -12.68
CA GLY A 490 -1.56 24.15 -12.72
C GLY A 490 -0.68 23.16 -13.48
N THR A 491 0.61 23.44 -13.45
CA THR A 491 1.65 22.58 -14.04
C THR A 491 2.12 21.56 -13.00
N MET A 492 2.45 20.34 -13.42
CA MET A 492 2.89 19.29 -12.49
C MET A 492 4.13 18.57 -13.01
N LEU A 493 5.05 18.28 -12.10
CA LEU A 493 6.15 17.34 -12.30
C LEU A 493 6.13 16.35 -11.13
N PHE A 494 6.00 15.07 -11.40
CA PHE A 494 5.87 14.10 -10.33
C PHE A 494 6.52 12.75 -10.62
N VAL A 495 6.86 12.06 -9.54
CA VAL A 495 7.32 10.66 -9.51
C VAL A 495 6.32 9.89 -8.66
N SER A 496 5.89 8.72 -9.13
CA SER A 496 4.98 7.84 -8.40
C SER A 496 5.21 6.41 -8.85
N HIS A 497 5.09 5.45 -7.92
CA HIS A 497 4.96 4.04 -8.24
C HIS A 497 3.50 3.58 -8.43
N ASP A 498 2.53 4.43 -8.10
CA ASP A 498 1.10 4.13 -8.21
C ASP A 498 0.60 4.33 -9.65
N ARG A 499 0.21 3.23 -10.31
CA ARG A 499 -0.20 3.21 -11.73
C ARG A 499 -1.46 4.03 -11.97
N HIS A 500 -2.43 3.98 -11.05
CA HIS A 500 -3.68 4.73 -11.18
C HIS A 500 -3.40 6.24 -11.08
N PHE A 501 -2.50 6.64 -10.18
CA PHE A 501 -2.03 8.02 -10.07
C PHE A 501 -1.34 8.49 -11.37
N LEU A 502 -0.42 7.68 -11.91
CA LEU A 502 0.27 7.98 -13.16
C LEU A 502 -0.71 8.10 -14.33
N ALA A 503 -1.60 7.13 -14.51
CA ALA A 503 -2.56 7.07 -15.61
C ALA A 503 -3.54 8.25 -15.60
N THR A 504 -4.01 8.64 -14.41
CA THR A 504 -5.04 9.68 -14.27
C THR A 504 -4.48 11.09 -14.41
N LEU A 505 -3.28 11.34 -13.87
CA LEU A 505 -2.75 12.71 -13.76
C LEU A 505 -1.77 13.11 -14.86
N SER A 506 -1.07 12.16 -15.48
CA SER A 506 -0.02 12.49 -16.45
C SER A 506 -0.59 12.76 -17.85
N ASN A 507 0.00 13.72 -18.55
CA ASN A 507 -0.23 13.97 -19.98
C ASN A 507 1.07 13.99 -20.79
N ARG A 508 2.21 13.84 -20.12
CA ARG A 508 3.55 13.70 -20.69
C ARG A 508 4.34 12.71 -19.84
N VAL A 509 5.23 11.95 -20.46
CA VAL A 509 6.16 11.05 -19.75
C VAL A 509 7.61 11.44 -20.07
N LEU A 510 8.42 11.61 -19.03
CA LEU A 510 9.87 11.72 -19.13
C LEU A 510 10.49 10.40 -18.65
N GLU A 511 11.06 9.62 -19.55
CA GLU A 511 11.70 8.36 -19.25
C GLU A 511 13.23 8.55 -19.12
N LEU A 512 13.79 8.16 -17.98
CA LEU A 512 15.22 8.18 -17.68
C LEU A 512 15.78 6.76 -17.79
N THR A 513 16.62 6.52 -18.79
CA THR A 513 17.31 5.23 -19.00
C THR A 513 18.82 5.39 -18.97
N PRO A 514 19.61 4.30 -18.83
CA PRO A 514 21.06 4.36 -18.99
C PRO A 514 21.51 4.83 -20.39
N GLU A 515 20.69 4.62 -21.41
CA GLU A 515 20.96 4.99 -22.81
C GLU A 515 20.68 6.47 -23.10
N GLY A 516 19.88 7.11 -22.24
CA GLY A 516 19.52 8.51 -22.35
C GLY A 516 18.11 8.82 -21.85
N ILE A 517 17.68 10.05 -22.14
CA ILE A 517 16.40 10.60 -21.67
C ILE A 517 15.43 10.65 -22.86
N HIS A 518 14.25 10.08 -22.69
CA HIS A 518 13.21 10.03 -23.72
C HIS A 518 11.97 10.78 -23.27
N GLN A 519 11.43 11.61 -24.17
CA GLN A 519 10.24 12.41 -23.93
C GLN A 519 9.07 11.87 -24.75
N PHE A 520 7.94 11.66 -24.10
CA PHE A 520 6.70 11.21 -24.73
C PHE A 520 5.62 12.29 -24.60
N GLY A 521 4.98 12.59 -25.73
CA GLY A 521 3.88 13.56 -25.79
C GLY A 521 2.56 13.06 -25.21
N GLY A 522 2.43 11.76 -24.93
CA GLY A 522 1.25 11.19 -24.29
C GLY A 522 1.42 11.04 -22.78
N GLY A 523 0.30 10.84 -22.08
CA GLY A 523 0.30 10.41 -20.67
C GLY A 523 0.74 8.96 -20.52
N TYR A 524 0.79 8.49 -19.27
CA TYR A 524 1.25 7.14 -18.91
C TYR A 524 0.52 6.03 -19.69
N THR A 525 -0.80 6.12 -19.82
CA THR A 525 -1.59 5.11 -20.57
C THR A 525 -1.16 5.00 -22.04
N GLU A 526 -0.86 6.12 -22.70
CA GLU A 526 -0.36 6.12 -24.08
C GLU A 526 1.09 5.63 -24.16
N TYR A 527 1.92 5.99 -23.18
CA TYR A 527 3.26 5.45 -23.05
C TYR A 527 3.23 3.92 -22.99
N VAL A 528 2.43 3.32 -22.09
CA VAL A 528 2.30 1.87 -21.96
C VAL A 528 1.78 1.23 -23.26
N ALA A 529 0.75 1.81 -23.87
CA ALA A 529 0.20 1.31 -25.13
C ALA A 529 1.24 1.33 -26.28
N ARG A 530 2.13 2.33 -26.30
CA ARG A 530 3.14 2.51 -27.34
C ARG A 530 4.38 1.64 -27.11
N THR A 531 4.83 1.51 -25.87
CA THR A 531 6.04 0.74 -25.53
C THR A 531 5.74 -0.74 -25.31
N GLY A 532 4.47 -1.09 -25.03
CA GLY A 532 4.07 -2.42 -24.59
C GLY A 532 4.55 -2.75 -23.18
N GLN A 533 5.04 -1.76 -22.43
CA GLN A 533 5.67 -1.97 -21.12
C GLN A 533 5.17 -0.95 -20.10
N GLU A 534 4.91 -1.43 -18.90
CA GLU A 534 4.42 -0.61 -17.79
C GLU A 534 5.55 0.14 -17.04
N ALA A 535 6.81 -0.29 -17.21
CA ALA A 535 7.99 0.35 -16.60
C ALA A 535 9.23 0.28 -17.51
N PRO A 536 10.16 1.26 -17.44
CA PRO A 536 11.33 1.32 -18.33
C PRO A 536 12.33 0.17 -18.18
N GLY A 537 12.56 -0.34 -16.97
CA GLY A 537 13.50 -1.44 -16.71
C GLY A 537 13.01 -2.81 -17.15
N LEU A 538 11.80 -2.91 -17.73
CA LEU A 538 11.31 -4.13 -18.37
C LEU A 538 11.81 -4.29 -19.81
N ARG A 539 12.56 -3.32 -20.35
CA ARG A 539 13.25 -3.45 -21.65
C ARG A 539 14.45 -4.39 -21.49
N SER A 540 14.26 -5.64 -21.93
CA SER A 540 15.31 -6.65 -22.09
C SER A 540 16.17 -6.40 -23.32
#